data_AF-A0A925H2G9-F1
#
_entry.id   AF-A0A925H2G9-F1
#
_cell.length_a   1.000
_cell.length_b   1.000
_cell.length_c   1.000
_cell.angle_alpha   90.00
_cell.angle_beta   90.00
_cell.angle_gamma   90.00
#
_symmetry.space_group_name_H-M   'P 1'
#
loop_
_entity.id
_entity.type
_entity.pdbx_description
1 polymer ?
#
loop_
_entity_poly.entity_id
_entity_poly.type
_entity_poly.pdbx_seq_one_letter_code
_entity_poly.pdbx_strand_id
1 'polypeptide(L)'
;VRVLEDRTDGDVRTLRRRLASARRAPKLIFYAGPESGVLRATLDGKTLIDEDSKPTDGTPATLRVNFAAPPPEGLELLLETRTGAPLSLIIEDLSFGLPEAPGQTFRPRPDDAMPAPSYRTSDTTIVRKSFALAPRKE
;
A
#
# COMPACT_ATOMS: atom_id res chain seq x y z
N VAL A 1 -6.53 -2.78 7.96
CA VAL A 1 -7.13 -3.02 6.63
C VAL A 1 -8.46 -3.73 6.81
N ARG A 2 -9.54 -3.16 6.28
CA ARG A 2 -10.89 -3.73 6.36
C ARG A 2 -11.42 -4.00 4.96
N VAL A 3 -12.08 -5.14 4.78
CA VAL A 3 -12.83 -5.47 3.57
C VAL A 3 -14.13 -4.67 3.56
N LEU A 4 -14.38 -3.89 2.50
CA LEU A 4 -15.64 -3.19 2.28
C LEU A 4 -16.48 -3.90 1.23
N GLU A 5 -15.84 -4.41 0.18
CA GLU A 5 -16.50 -5.11 -0.92
C GLU A 5 -15.51 -6.05 -1.62
N ASP A 6 -16.00 -7.20 -2.07
CA ASP A 6 -15.27 -8.14 -2.91
C ASP A 6 -16.29 -8.82 -3.83
N ARG A 7 -16.41 -8.32 -5.06
CA ARG A 7 -17.41 -8.75 -6.03
C ARG A 7 -16.74 -9.09 -7.36
N THR A 8 -17.28 -10.07 -8.06
CA THR A 8 -16.90 -10.43 -9.42
C THR A 8 -18.12 -10.24 -10.33
N ASP A 9 -17.88 -9.69 -11.51
CA ASP A 9 -18.87 -9.43 -12.56
C ASP A 9 -18.19 -9.74 -13.90
N GLY A 10 -18.41 -10.94 -14.44
CA GLY A 10 -17.70 -11.46 -15.60
C GLY A 10 -16.18 -11.46 -15.42
N ASP A 11 -15.47 -10.79 -16.34
CA ASP A 11 -14.01 -10.74 -16.37
C ASP A 11 -13.39 -9.73 -15.39
N VAL A 12 -14.21 -9.01 -14.60
CA VAL A 12 -13.74 -8.00 -13.66
C VAL A 12 -14.08 -8.39 -12.22
N ARG A 13 -13.08 -8.29 -11.34
CA ARG A 13 -13.23 -8.35 -9.89
C ARG A 13 -13.01 -6.97 -9.29
N THR A 14 -14.01 -6.47 -8.57
CA THR A 14 -13.97 -5.22 -7.82
C THR A 14 -13.66 -5.48 -6.34
N LEU A 15 -12.67 -4.76 -5.83
CA LEU A 15 -12.17 -4.87 -4.47
C LEU A 15 -12.17 -3.50 -3.82
N ARG A 16 -13.01 -3.34 -2.79
CA ARG A 16 -13.05 -2.13 -1.98
C ARG A 16 -12.49 -2.41 -0.59
N ARG A 17 -11.52 -1.61 -0.17
CA ARG A 17 -10.76 -1.81 1.07
C ARG A 17 -10.60 -0.49 1.81
N ARG A 18 -10.79 -0.49 3.14
CA ARG A 18 -10.35 0.63 4.00
C ARG A 18 -8.95 0.36 4.51
N LEU A 19 -8.02 1.27 4.23
CA LEU A 19 -6.63 1.22 4.66
C LEU A 19 -6.42 2.22 5.80
N ALA A 20 -6.01 1.74 6.97
CA ALA A 20 -5.73 2.57 8.13
C ALA A 20 -4.55 1.98 8.91
N SER A 21 -3.66 2.84 9.41
CA SER A 21 -2.60 2.46 10.35
C SER A 21 -3.15 2.51 11.77
N ALA A 22 -3.21 1.36 12.45
CA ALA A 22 -3.56 1.31 13.87
C ALA A 22 -2.54 2.07 14.74
N ARG A 23 -1.29 2.19 14.25
CA ARG A 23 -0.19 2.90 14.90
C ARG A 23 -0.21 4.42 14.65
N ARG A 24 -1.20 4.91 13.90
CA ARG A 24 -1.28 6.31 13.43
C ARG A 24 0.02 6.78 12.77
N ALA A 25 0.62 5.91 11.97
CA ALA A 25 1.88 6.21 11.31
C ALA A 25 1.72 7.42 10.35
N PRO A 26 2.71 8.33 10.29
CA PRO A 26 2.65 9.53 9.44
C PRO A 26 2.70 9.23 7.94
N LYS A 27 3.05 8.02 7.54
CA LYS A 27 3.05 7.58 6.14
C LYS A 27 2.40 6.21 5.99
N LEU A 28 1.62 6.07 4.92
CA LEU A 28 1.10 4.80 4.45
C LEU A 28 1.61 4.58 3.02
N ILE A 29 2.25 3.45 2.79
CA ILE A 29 2.75 3.02 1.49
C ILE A 29 1.99 1.77 1.11
N PHE A 30 1.49 1.69 -0.11
CA PHE A 30 0.87 0.46 -0.60
C PHE A 30 1.14 0.24 -2.08
N TYR A 31 1.21 -1.02 -2.46
CA TYR A 31 1.48 -1.41 -3.83
C TYR A 31 0.90 -2.77 -4.18
N ALA A 32 0.52 -2.92 -5.44
CA ALA A 32 0.14 -4.20 -6.02
C ALA A 32 1.30 -4.75 -6.88
N GLY A 33 1.53 -6.06 -6.81
CA GLY A 33 2.58 -6.70 -7.62
C GLY A 33 2.30 -6.56 -9.13
N PRO A 34 3.32 -6.67 -10.00
CA PRO A 34 3.15 -6.51 -11.46
C PRO A 34 2.21 -7.55 -12.09
N GLU A 35 2.05 -8.71 -11.46
CA GLU A 35 1.12 -9.77 -11.90
C GLU A 35 -0.33 -9.55 -11.45
N SER A 36 -0.61 -8.45 -10.73
CA SER A 36 -1.90 -8.18 -10.11
C SER A 36 -3.07 -7.97 -11.06
N GLY A 37 -2.79 -7.74 -12.35
CA GLY A 37 -3.82 -7.53 -13.36
C GLY A 37 -4.76 -6.37 -13.03
N VAL A 38 -4.25 -5.33 -12.36
CA VAL A 38 -5.00 -4.11 -12.02
C VAL A 38 -5.34 -3.39 -13.32
N LEU A 39 -6.64 -3.22 -13.56
CA LEU A 39 -7.22 -2.49 -14.67
C LEU A 39 -7.51 -1.04 -14.29
N ARG A 40 -8.01 -0.85 -13.06
CA ARG A 40 -8.32 0.47 -12.49
C ARG A 40 -7.99 0.51 -11.01
N ALA A 41 -7.52 1.65 -10.53
CA ALA A 41 -7.33 1.91 -9.12
C ALA A 41 -7.77 3.34 -8.77
N THR A 42 -8.50 3.48 -7.67
CA THR A 42 -8.83 4.80 -7.10
C THR A 42 -8.56 4.84 -5.60
N LEU A 43 -8.23 6.02 -5.10
CA LEU A 43 -8.01 6.30 -3.67
C LEU A 43 -8.86 7.48 -3.25
N ASP A 44 -9.81 7.25 -2.35
CA ASP A 44 -10.84 8.24 -1.96
C ASP A 44 -11.50 8.90 -3.18
N GLY A 45 -11.82 8.09 -4.19
CA GLY A 45 -12.42 8.53 -5.45
C GLY A 45 -11.47 9.17 -6.47
N LYS A 46 -10.20 9.43 -6.11
CA LYS A 46 -9.18 9.94 -7.04
C LYS A 46 -8.58 8.82 -7.86
N THR A 47 -8.60 8.93 -9.19
CA THR A 47 -8.00 7.95 -10.09
C THR A 47 -6.48 7.91 -9.93
N LEU A 48 -5.95 6.70 -9.77
CA LEU A 48 -4.51 6.42 -9.73
C LEU A 48 -4.06 5.64 -10.97
N ILE A 49 -4.90 4.71 -11.43
CA ILE A 49 -4.72 3.91 -12.64
C ILE A 49 -6.08 3.84 -13.32
N ASP A 50 -6.09 4.01 -14.63
CA ASP A 50 -7.22 3.78 -15.53
C ASP A 50 -6.79 2.92 -16.73
N GLU A 51 -7.72 2.65 -17.65
CA GLU A 51 -7.47 1.77 -18.81
C GLU A 51 -6.41 2.33 -19.78
N ASP A 52 -6.22 3.65 -19.78
CA ASP A 52 -5.24 4.36 -20.61
C ASP A 52 -3.85 4.43 -19.95
N SER A 53 -3.76 4.05 -18.68
CA SER A 53 -2.52 4.00 -17.90
C SER A 53 -1.64 2.81 -18.31
N LYS A 54 -1.23 2.74 -19.59
CA LYS A 54 -0.24 1.77 -20.06
C LYS A 54 1.16 2.38 -20.02
N PRO A 55 2.11 1.76 -19.30
CA PRO A 55 3.52 2.09 -19.40
C PRO A 55 4.00 2.09 -20.85
N THR A 56 4.83 3.08 -21.21
CA THR A 56 5.36 3.28 -22.56
C THR A 56 6.24 2.12 -23.06
N ASP A 57 6.71 1.27 -22.14
CA ASP A 57 7.56 0.11 -22.39
C ASP A 57 6.79 -1.21 -22.53
N GLY A 58 5.45 -1.16 -22.51
CA GLY A 58 4.59 -2.34 -22.65
C GLY A 58 4.49 -3.21 -21.39
N THR A 59 5.06 -2.77 -20.27
CA THR A 59 4.90 -3.47 -18.98
C THR A 59 3.49 -3.25 -18.40
N PRO A 60 2.99 -4.16 -17.53
CA PRO A 60 1.74 -3.91 -16.81
C PRO A 60 1.86 -2.69 -15.89
N ALA A 61 0.79 -1.90 -15.78
CA ALA A 61 0.71 -0.80 -14.83
C ALA A 61 0.95 -1.32 -13.40
N THR A 62 1.94 -0.76 -12.70
CA THR A 62 2.22 -1.11 -11.31
C THR A 62 1.62 -0.06 -10.39
N LEU A 63 0.70 -0.49 -9.52
CA LEU A 63 0.18 0.39 -8.49
C LEU A 63 1.21 0.53 -7.38
N ARG A 64 1.72 1.75 -7.17
CA ARG A 64 2.50 2.10 -5.99
C ARG A 64 2.18 3.50 -5.52
N VAL A 65 1.75 3.61 -4.27
CA VAL A 65 1.34 4.87 -3.66
C VAL A 65 2.12 5.11 -2.38
N ASN A 66 2.58 6.34 -2.20
CA ASN A 66 3.11 6.85 -0.95
C ASN A 66 2.21 7.99 -0.46
N PHE A 67 1.43 7.74 0.58
CA PHE A 67 0.49 8.71 1.14
C PHE A 67 1.06 9.29 2.43
N ALA A 68 1.21 10.61 2.49
CA ALA A 68 1.63 11.32 3.68
C ALA A 68 0.42 11.78 4.49
N ALA A 69 0.54 11.73 5.82
CA ALA A 69 -0.50 12.14 6.76
C ALA A 69 -1.89 11.52 6.44
N PRO A 70 -2.00 10.17 6.43
CA PRO A 70 -3.30 9.54 6.23
C PRO A 70 -4.29 9.96 7.32
N PRO A 71 -5.56 10.21 6.99
CA PRO A 71 -6.57 10.59 7.97
C PRO A 71 -6.80 9.45 8.98
N PRO A 72 -7.19 9.74 10.24
CA PRO A 72 -7.40 8.72 11.28
C PRO A 72 -8.43 7.64 10.91
N GLU A 73 -9.46 8.00 10.15
CA GLU A 73 -10.50 7.10 9.62
C GLU A 73 -9.99 6.19 8.49
N GLY A 74 -8.80 6.48 7.95
CA GLY A 74 -8.15 5.76 6.87
C GLY A 74 -8.63 6.16 5.47
N LEU A 75 -8.02 5.54 4.48
CA LEU A 75 -8.25 5.77 3.05
C LEU A 75 -9.12 4.65 2.47
N GLU A 76 -10.00 4.97 1.53
CA GLU A 76 -10.73 3.98 0.74
C GLU A 76 -9.99 3.69 -0.57
N LEU A 77 -9.51 2.45 -0.71
CA LEU A 77 -8.90 1.95 -1.94
C LEU A 77 -9.92 1.10 -2.69
N LEU A 78 -10.17 1.45 -3.95
CA LEU A 78 -10.90 0.64 -4.91
C LEU A 78 -9.93 0.12 -5.96
N LEU A 79 -9.96 -1.19 -6.21
CA LEU A 79 -9.23 -1.86 -7.27
C LEU A 79 -10.22 -2.62 -8.15
N GLU A 80 -10.06 -2.48 -9.45
CA GLU A 80 -10.66 -3.38 -10.43
C GLU A 80 -9.54 -4.20 -11.07
N THR A 81 -9.66 -5.51 -11.00
CA THR A 81 -8.65 -6.45 -11.49
C THR A 81 -9.29 -7.46 -12.41
N ARG A 82 -8.52 -8.03 -13.35
CA ARG A 82 -9.01 -9.16 -14.15
C ARG A 82 -9.35 -10.37 -13.26
N THR A 83 -10.52 -10.97 -13.47
CA THR A 83 -10.93 -12.22 -12.84
C THR A 83 -9.87 -13.31 -13.06
N GLY A 84 -9.60 -14.14 -12.05
CA GLY A 84 -8.57 -15.17 -12.11
C GLY A 84 -7.10 -14.71 -12.01
N ALA A 85 -6.81 -13.39 -12.03
CA ALA A 85 -5.46 -12.90 -11.81
C ALA A 85 -5.05 -12.97 -10.32
N PRO A 86 -3.80 -13.33 -10.00
CA PRO A 86 -3.32 -13.32 -8.62
C PRO A 86 -3.09 -11.88 -8.16
N LEU A 87 -3.81 -11.44 -7.13
CA LEU A 87 -3.59 -10.12 -6.53
C LEU A 87 -2.80 -10.23 -5.23
N SER A 88 -1.58 -9.69 -5.24
CA SER A 88 -0.78 -9.44 -4.03
C SER A 88 -0.79 -7.94 -3.72
N LEU A 89 -1.50 -7.56 -2.66
CA LEU A 89 -1.52 -6.19 -2.15
C LEU A 89 -0.64 -6.10 -0.91
N ILE A 90 0.38 -5.26 -0.97
CA ILE A 90 1.27 -4.99 0.15
C ILE A 90 0.99 -3.60 0.69
N ILE A 91 0.86 -3.51 2.01
CA ILE A 91 0.62 -2.27 2.73
C ILE A 91 1.65 -2.15 3.83
N GLU A 92 2.28 -0.99 3.90
CA GLU A 92 3.31 -0.62 4.85
C GLU A 92 2.86 0.66 5.54
N ASP A 93 2.92 0.69 6.87
CA ASP A 93 2.85 1.93 7.61
C ASP A 93 4.23 2.25 8.20
N LEU A 94 4.60 3.53 8.16
CA LEU A 94 5.96 3.96 8.44
C LEU A 94 5.95 5.09 9.47
N SER A 95 6.65 4.86 10.57
CA SER A 95 6.91 5.85 11.63
C SER A 95 8.40 6.19 11.69
N PHE A 96 8.71 7.39 12.17
CA PHE A 96 10.09 7.82 12.42
C PHE A 96 10.57 7.30 13.78
N GLY A 97 11.86 7.02 13.88
CA GLY A 97 12.48 6.41 15.05
C GLY A 97 12.43 4.87 15.02
N LEU A 98 13.22 4.29 15.92
CA LEU A 98 13.26 2.84 16.15
C LEU A 98 12.16 2.45 17.15
N PRO A 99 11.60 1.23 17.04
CA PRO A 99 10.61 0.77 17.99
C PRO A 99 11.29 0.45 19.33
N GLU A 100 10.53 0.49 20.42
CA GLU A 100 11.00 -0.10 21.68
C GLU A 100 11.17 -1.62 21.49
N ALA A 101 12.33 -2.14 21.89
CA ALA A 101 12.67 -3.55 21.81
C ALA A 101 13.17 -4.03 23.18
N PRO A 102 12.60 -5.11 23.76
CA PRO A 102 13.02 -5.61 25.06
C PRO A 102 14.52 -5.93 25.10
N GLY A 103 15.22 -5.43 26.12
CA GLY A 103 16.66 -5.64 26.28
C GLY A 103 17.54 -4.84 25.31
N GLN A 104 16.95 -3.96 24.49
CA GLN A 104 17.68 -3.12 23.54
C GLN A 104 17.61 -1.65 23.95
N THR A 105 18.76 -1.00 23.96
CA THR A 105 18.87 0.44 24.16
C THR A 105 19.54 1.04 22.94
N PHE A 106 18.83 1.93 22.25
CA PHE A 106 19.39 2.63 21.10
C PHE A 106 20.04 3.94 21.57
N ARG A 107 21.26 4.20 21.09
CA ARG A 107 21.90 5.49 21.35
C ARG A 107 21.10 6.59 20.65
N PRO A 108 20.79 7.71 21.32
CA PRO A 108 20.21 8.87 20.66
C PRO A 108 21.09 9.33 19.50
N ARG A 109 20.47 9.95 18.49
CA ARG A 109 21.20 10.60 17.41
C ARG A 109 22.08 11.72 18.01
N PRO A 110 23.38 11.81 17.66
CA PRO A 110 24.20 12.95 18.01
C PRO A 110 23.61 14.28 17.52
N ASP A 111 23.84 15.36 18.25
CA ASP A 111 23.27 16.69 17.93
C ASP A 111 23.83 17.29 16.62
N ASP A 112 25.01 16.83 16.19
CA ASP A 112 25.66 17.23 14.94
C ASP A 112 25.27 16.36 13.73
N ALA A 113 24.37 15.39 13.93
CA ALA A 113 23.88 14.51 12.89
C ALA A 113 22.39 14.78 12.57
N MET A 114 22.06 14.83 11.29
CA MET A 114 20.67 14.86 10.82
C MET A 114 20.22 13.48 10.33
N PRO A 115 18.91 13.14 10.41
CA PRO A 115 18.39 11.96 9.74
C PRO A 115 18.68 12.02 8.24
N ALA A 116 19.02 10.87 7.64
CA ALA A 116 19.14 10.77 6.19
C ALA A 116 17.78 11.12 5.55
N PRO A 117 17.73 11.88 4.44
CA PRO A 117 16.50 12.25 3.76
C PRO A 117 15.90 11.08 2.95
N SER A 118 15.90 9.88 3.53
CA SER A 118 15.43 8.65 2.91
C SER A 118 14.79 7.80 3.99
N TYR A 119 13.53 7.43 3.75
CA TYR A 119 12.80 6.54 4.66
C TYR A 119 13.34 5.11 4.66
N ARG A 120 14.20 4.73 3.70
CA ARG A 120 14.81 3.38 3.64
C ARG A 120 16.12 3.29 4.41
N THR A 121 16.77 4.41 4.66
CA THR A 121 18.13 4.47 5.21
C THR A 121 18.23 5.36 6.45
N SER A 122 17.10 5.84 6.98
CA SER A 122 16.99 6.54 8.26
C SER A 122 16.43 5.61 9.33
N ASP A 123 16.51 6.03 10.59
CA ASP A 123 15.75 5.51 11.73
C ASP A 123 14.24 5.56 11.44
N THR A 124 13.72 4.46 10.93
CA THR A 124 12.30 4.31 10.65
C THR A 124 11.84 2.94 11.10
N THR A 125 10.60 2.90 11.58
CA THR A 125 9.91 1.65 11.90
C THR A 125 8.88 1.38 10.83
N ILE A 126 9.12 0.36 10.03
CA ILE A 126 8.21 -0.11 8.98
C ILE A 126 7.49 -1.35 9.49
N VAL A 127 6.16 -1.33 9.49
CA VAL A 127 5.37 -2.55 9.66
C VAL A 127 4.66 -2.84 8.35
N ARG A 128 4.85 -4.06 7.87
CA ARG A 128 4.35 -4.52 6.58
C ARG A 128 3.29 -5.58 6.80
N LYS A 129 2.21 -5.48 6.03
CA LYS A 129 1.22 -6.55 5.88
C LYS A 129 1.00 -6.84 4.40
N SER A 130 1.09 -8.11 4.06
CA SER A 130 0.84 -8.61 2.70
C SER A 130 -0.49 -9.35 2.67
N PHE A 131 -1.28 -9.09 1.64
CA PHE A 131 -2.54 -9.76 1.38
C PHE A 131 -2.45 -10.48 0.05
N ALA A 132 -2.40 -11.81 0.10
CA ALA A 132 -2.62 -12.65 -1.05
C ALA A 132 -4.13 -12.86 -1.20
N LEU A 133 -4.72 -12.28 -2.24
CA LEU A 133 -6.12 -12.46 -2.54
C LEU A 133 -6.24 -13.58 -3.56
N ALA A 134 -6.82 -14.70 -3.12
CA ALA A 134 -6.99 -15.88 -3.96
C ALA A 134 -7.70 -15.50 -5.27
N PRO A 135 -7.28 -16.07 -6.42
CA PRO A 135 -8.02 -15.91 -7.67
C PRO A 135 -9.45 -16.41 -7.46
N ARG A 136 -10.44 -15.62 -7.86
CA ARG A 136 -11.80 -16.12 -8.03
C ARG A 136 -12.03 -16.34 -9.53
N LYS A 137 -12.58 -17.49 -9.87
CA LYS A 137 -13.22 -17.77 -11.15
C LYS A 137 -14.73 -17.82 -10.87
N GLU A 138 -15.54 -17.37 -11.82
CA GLU A 138 -16.99 -17.59 -11.79
C GLU A 138 -17.34 -19.08 -11.64
#